data_AF-A0A1V9G235-F1
#
_entry.id   AF-A0A1V9G235-F1
#
_cell.length_a   1.000
_cell.length_b   1.000
_cell.length_c   1.000
_cell.angle_alpha   90.00
_cell.angle_beta   90.00
_cell.angle_gamma   90.00
#
_symmetry.space_group_name_H-M   'P 1'
#
loop_
_entity.id
_entity.type
_entity.pdbx_description
1 polymer ?
#
loop_
_entity_poly.entity_id
_entity_poly.type
_entity_poly.pdbx_seq_one_letter_code
_entity_poly.pdbx_strand_id
1 'polypeptide(L)'
;MGWNSWNLFESAISDKLIGEVADAQVTTGMTRAGYQYIVLDDFWVGGRNASNELFPAQVRFPNGIKALADYVHAKGLKPGIYSDAA
;
A
#
# COMPACT_ATOMS: atom_id res chain seq x y z
N MET A 1 14.84 2.19 3.91
CA MET A 1 14.48 0.75 3.94
C MET A 1 12.99 0.62 4.15
N GLY A 2 12.39 -0.53 3.86
CA GLY A 2 10.95 -0.72 4.00
C GLY A 2 10.52 -2.14 3.74
N TRP A 3 9.22 -2.31 3.57
CA TRP A 3 8.55 -3.56 3.28
C TRP A 3 7.77 -3.44 1.97
N ASN A 4 7.66 -4.55 1.22
CA ASN A 4 6.91 -4.65 -0.04
C ASN A 4 5.92 -5.82 0.08
N SER A 5 4.71 -5.65 -0.47
CA SER A 5 3.61 -6.62 -0.33
C SER A 5 3.78 -7.93 -1.09
N TRP A 6 4.61 -7.96 -2.13
CA TRP A 6 4.62 -9.03 -3.13
C TRP A 6 4.94 -10.41 -2.56
N ASN A 7 6.10 -10.56 -1.90
CA ASN A 7 6.65 -11.88 -1.54
C ASN A 7 5.78 -12.73 -0.61
N LEU A 8 4.85 -12.12 0.13
CA LEU A 8 3.97 -12.83 1.06
C LEU A 8 2.51 -12.83 0.61
N PHE A 9 2.06 -11.74 -0.01
CA PHE A 9 0.63 -11.55 -0.28
C PHE A 9 0.27 -11.64 -1.75
N GLU A 10 1.20 -11.38 -2.68
CA GLU A 10 0.91 -11.33 -4.11
C GLU A 10 -0.38 -10.52 -4.39
N SER A 11 -1.37 -11.15 -5.02
CA SER A 11 -2.68 -10.54 -5.27
C SER A 11 -3.56 -10.43 -4.03
N ALA A 12 -3.28 -11.05 -2.89
CA ALA A 12 -4.12 -11.06 -1.69
C ALA A 12 -4.00 -9.77 -0.82
N ILE A 13 -3.86 -8.61 -1.46
CA ILE A 13 -3.73 -7.30 -0.80
C ILE A 13 -5.09 -6.60 -0.60
N SER A 14 -5.18 -5.77 0.45
CA SER A 14 -6.32 -4.90 0.77
C SER A 14 -5.90 -3.70 1.64
N ASP A 15 -6.74 -2.67 1.72
CA ASP A 15 -6.51 -1.50 2.59
C ASP A 15 -6.30 -1.89 4.06
N LYS A 16 -7.13 -2.80 4.57
CA LYS A 16 -7.05 -3.35 5.92
C LYS A 16 -5.71 -4.04 6.16
N LEU A 17 -5.30 -4.95 5.27
CA LEU A 17 -4.06 -5.70 5.43
C LEU A 17 -2.84 -4.77 5.46
N ILE A 18 -2.78 -3.82 4.51
CA ILE A 18 -1.64 -2.89 4.45
C ILE A 18 -1.63 -1.95 5.66
N GLY A 19 -2.81 -1.57 6.18
CA GLY A 19 -2.93 -0.86 7.45
C GLY A 19 -2.37 -1.65 8.64
N GLU A 20 -2.71 -2.93 8.75
CA GLU A 20 -2.20 -3.83 9.79
C GLU A 20 -0.67 -4.01 9.71
N VAL A 21 -0.11 -4.09 8.50
CA VAL A 21 1.35 -4.14 8.30
C VAL A 21 2.01 -2.83 8.73
N ALA A 22 1.39 -1.67 8.42
CA ALA A 22 1.90 -0.37 8.87
C ALA A 22 1.95 -0.27 10.40
N ASP A 23 0.90 -0.75 11.08
CA ASP A 23 0.85 -0.81 12.55
C ASP A 23 1.92 -1.75 13.12
N ALA A 24 2.10 -2.92 12.52
CA ALA A 24 3.14 -3.86 12.92
C ALA A 24 4.55 -3.25 12.76
N GLN A 25 4.81 -2.55 11.66
CA GLN A 25 6.12 -1.92 11.42
C GLN A 25 6.46 -0.85 12.47
N VAL A 26 5.46 -0.09 12.93
CA VAL A 26 5.62 0.90 14.01
C VAL A 26 5.86 0.23 15.37
N THR A 27 5.06 -0.78 15.70
CA THR A 27 5.03 -1.37 17.06
C THR A 27 6.17 -2.36 17.34
N THR A 28 6.69 -3.04 16.31
CA THR A 28 7.74 -4.07 16.46
C THR A 28 9.16 -3.52 16.57
N GLY A 29 9.35 -2.21 16.38
CA GLY A 29 10.68 -1.57 16.39
C GLY A 29 11.39 -1.53 15.05
N MET A 30 10.76 -2.03 13.97
CA MET A 30 11.29 -1.91 12.61
C MET A 30 11.52 -0.45 12.20
N THR A 31 10.62 0.46 12.58
CA THR A 31 10.82 1.91 12.35
C THR A 31 12.08 2.44 13.02
N ARG A 32 12.37 2.02 14.27
CA ARG A 32 13.61 2.37 14.98
C ARG A 32 14.85 1.83 14.28
N ALA A 33 14.73 0.69 13.60
CA ALA A 33 15.79 0.13 12.78
C ALA A 33 15.90 0.80 11.38
N GLY A 34 15.04 1.76 11.03
CA GLY A 34 15.12 2.52 9.78
C GLY A 34 14.20 2.05 8.64
N TYR A 35 13.26 1.15 8.92
CA TYR A 35 12.22 0.75 7.97
C TYR A 35 11.11 1.81 7.93
N GLN A 36 11.10 2.63 6.89
CA GLN A 36 10.23 3.80 6.74
C GLN A 36 9.21 3.65 5.61
N TYR A 37 9.42 2.75 4.66
CA TYR A 37 8.54 2.59 3.50
C TYR A 37 7.60 1.39 3.66
N ILE A 38 6.36 1.57 3.22
CA ILE A 38 5.38 0.52 2.94
C ILE A 38 5.08 0.61 1.44
N VAL A 39 5.53 -0.38 0.68
CA VAL A 39 5.39 -0.40 -0.79
C VAL A 39 4.24 -1.33 -1.16
N LEU A 40 3.20 -0.74 -1.75
CA LEU A 40 2.08 -1.46 -2.35
C LEU A 40 2.47 -1.90 -3.76
N ASP A 41 2.65 -3.20 -3.94
CA ASP A 41 3.01 -3.81 -5.22
C ASP A 41 1.77 -3.99 -6.12
N ASP A 42 1.85 -4.88 -7.12
CA ASP A 42 0.79 -5.08 -8.12
C ASP A 42 -0.58 -5.50 -7.54
N PHE A 43 -1.62 -5.50 -8.37
CA PHE A 43 -3.04 -5.78 -8.06
C PHE A 43 -3.82 -4.70 -7.30
N TRP A 44 -3.26 -3.49 -7.15
CA TRP A 44 -4.00 -2.37 -6.57
C TRP A 44 -4.95 -1.67 -7.56
N VAL A 45 -4.69 -1.79 -8.86
CA VAL A 45 -5.47 -1.17 -9.93
C VAL A 45 -6.73 -2.00 -10.23
N GLY A 46 -7.88 -1.34 -10.32
CA GLY A 46 -9.16 -1.92 -10.74
C GLY A 46 -9.47 -1.71 -12.22
N GLY A 47 -8.76 -0.80 -12.88
CA GLY A 47 -8.91 -0.51 -14.30
C GLY A 47 -8.59 0.96 -14.62
N ARG A 48 -9.04 1.40 -15.80
CA ARG A 48 -9.00 2.80 -16.22
C ARG A 48 -10.41 3.32 -16.47
N ASN A 49 -10.68 4.56 -16.06
CA ASN A 49 -11.95 5.22 -16.34
C ASN A 49 -11.99 5.75 -17.79
N ALA A 50 -13.10 6.39 -18.18
CA ALA A 50 -13.27 6.96 -19.53
C ALA A 50 -12.25 8.08 -19.86
N SER A 51 -11.63 8.69 -18.85
CA SER A 51 -10.55 9.68 -18.98
C SER A 51 -9.15 9.06 -18.99
N ASN A 52 -9.06 7.72 -19.07
CA ASN A 52 -7.82 6.94 -19.05
C ASN A 52 -7.04 7.00 -17.72
N GLU A 53 -7.67 7.44 -16.63
CA GLU A 53 -7.08 7.51 -15.30
C GLU A 53 -7.21 6.16 -14.58
N LEU A 54 -6.14 5.73 -13.91
CA LEU A 54 -6.16 4.53 -13.06
C LEU A 54 -7.07 4.75 -11.86
N PHE A 55 -7.91 3.77 -11.55
CA PHE A 55 -8.68 3.74 -10.31
C PHE A 55 -8.35 2.48 -9.50
N PRO A 56 -8.41 2.54 -8.16
CA PRO A 56 -8.11 1.39 -7.32
C PRO A 56 -9.17 0.30 -7.41
N ALA A 57 -8.76 -0.95 -7.22
CA ALA A 57 -9.65 -2.10 -7.13
C ALA A 57 -10.57 -1.96 -5.92
N GLN A 58 -11.84 -1.60 -6.15
CA GLN A 58 -12.78 -1.20 -5.09
C GLN A 58 -13.03 -2.27 -4.02
N VAL A 59 -12.99 -3.55 -4.38
CA VAL A 59 -13.16 -4.65 -3.39
C VAL A 59 -12.00 -4.70 -2.40
N ARG A 60 -10.79 -4.35 -2.84
CA ARG A 60 -9.57 -4.39 -2.04
C ARG A 60 -9.31 -3.08 -1.32
N PHE A 61 -9.64 -1.96 -1.97
CA PHE A 61 -9.41 -0.61 -1.50
C PHE A 61 -10.72 0.18 -1.54
N PRO A 62 -11.73 -0.18 -0.72
CA PRO A 62 -13.04 0.46 -0.73
C PRO A 62 -12.96 1.95 -0.37
N ASN A 63 -11.94 2.35 0.37
CA ASN A 63 -11.66 3.74 0.75
C ASN A 63 -10.70 4.47 -0.20
N GLY A 64 -10.22 3.79 -1.26
CA GLY A 64 -9.23 4.28 -2.21
C GLY A 64 -7.81 4.39 -1.65
N ILE A 65 -6.83 4.65 -2.54
CA ILE A 65 -5.40 4.71 -2.17
C ILE A 65 -5.08 5.93 -1.31
N LYS A 66 -5.77 7.06 -1.51
CA LYS A 66 -5.52 8.27 -0.72
C LYS A 66 -5.75 8.02 0.77
N ALA A 67 -6.85 7.35 1.15
CA ALA A 67 -7.15 7.06 2.54
C ALA A 67 -6.06 6.18 3.18
N LEU A 68 -5.59 5.17 2.44
CA LEU A 68 -4.47 4.32 2.87
C LEU A 68 -3.16 5.11 3.01
N ALA A 69 -2.85 5.98 2.05
CA ALA A 69 -1.65 6.83 2.10
C ALA A 69 -1.68 7.81 3.27
N ASP A 70 -2.83 8.44 3.54
CA ASP A 70 -3.03 9.32 4.70
C ASP A 70 -2.83 8.54 6.01
N TYR A 71 -3.35 7.31 6.10
CA TYR A 71 -3.14 6.43 7.26
C TYR A 71 -1.66 6.10 7.45
N VAL A 72 -0.96 5.70 6.40
CA VAL A 72 0.49 5.39 6.43
C VAL A 72 1.30 6.62 6.85
N HIS A 73 0.99 7.81 6.32
CA HIS A 73 1.63 9.06 6.72
C HIS A 73 1.39 9.40 8.19
N ALA A 74 0.16 9.20 8.71
CA ALA A 74 -0.16 9.45 10.12
C ALA A 74 0.63 8.56 11.09
N LYS A 75 1.16 7.43 10.60
CA LYS A 75 2.08 6.53 11.34
C LYS A 75 3.56 6.93 11.23
N GLY A 76 3.87 8.00 10.51
CA GLY A 76 5.26 8.44 10.24
C GLY A 76 5.98 7.59 9.19
N LEU A 77 5.24 6.79 8.41
CA LEU A 77 5.76 5.96 7.33
C LEU A 77 5.53 6.63 5.96
N LYS A 78 6.17 6.10 4.93
CA LYS A 78 6.13 6.59 3.55
C LYS A 78 5.48 5.55 2.63
N PRO A 79 4.38 5.87 1.93
CA PRO A 79 3.78 4.96 0.96
C PRO A 79 4.62 4.91 -0.32
N GLY A 80 4.75 3.72 -0.89
CA GLY A 80 5.22 3.47 -2.26
C GLY A 80 4.14 2.75 -3.06
N ILE A 81 4.18 2.87 -4.38
CA ILE A 81 3.20 2.27 -5.28
C ILE A 81 3.87 1.72 -6.55
N TYR A 82 3.27 0.68 -7.12
CA TYR A 82 3.74 0.02 -8.34
C TYR A 82 2.97 0.47 -9.59
N SER A 83 3.67 0.48 -10.73
CA SER A 83 3.11 0.51 -12.07
C SER A 83 4.12 -0.11 -13.04
N ASP A 84 3.72 -0.30 -14.29
CA ASP A 84 4.53 -0.94 -15.33
C ASP A 84 4.46 -0.15 -16.65
N ALA A 85 5.48 -0.32 -17.49
CA ALA A 85 5.64 0.33 -18.79
C ALA A 85 5.58 -0.64 -19.98
N ALA A 86 5.08 -1.87 -19.75
CA ALA A 86 4.92 -2.91 -20.77
C ALA A 86 3.99 -2.52 -21.92
#